data_AF-A0A1E4QYR4-F1
#
_entry.id   AF-A0A1E4QYR4-F1
#
_cell.length_a   1.000
_cell.length_b   1.000
_cell.length_c   1.000
_cell.angle_alpha   90.00
_cell.angle_beta   90.00
_cell.angle_gamma   90.00
#
_symmetry.space_group_name_H-M   'P 1'
#
loop_
_entity.id
_entity.type
_entity.pdbx_description
1 polymer ?
#
loop_
_entity_poly.entity_id
_entity_poly.type
_entity_poly.pdbx_seq_one_letter_code
_entity_poly.pdbx_strand_id
1 'polypeptide(L)'
;MAQTILHKRGLKASLPELLESEIAFTKDTREVFIGTNEGNKRLLTEDNNHKIVVFVVSGDVAEGVQDPHIVLPYDVEVLDVKAYVATQPGADLQFQLEYSIDYTNWSPLTVDPIQINSGSFGNNGGHELSVRDLLAETMLRINVIASSVEARNLTVNIKTIRK
;
A
#
# COMPACT_ATOMS: atom_id res chain seq x y z
N MET A 1 -37.17 6.69 14.65
CA MET A 1 -36.67 6.27 15.98
C MET A 1 -35.43 5.42 15.77
N ALA A 2 -34.32 5.71 16.45
CA ALA A 2 -33.13 4.87 16.39
C ALA A 2 -33.24 3.76 17.43
N GLN A 3 -33.02 2.51 17.04
CA GLN A 3 -32.88 1.39 17.97
C GLN A 3 -31.41 1.20 18.32
N THR A 4 -31.10 1.10 19.61
CA THR A 4 -29.78 0.71 20.09
C THR A 4 -29.77 -0.80 20.34
N ILE A 5 -28.93 -1.52 19.61
CA ILE A 5 -28.71 -2.96 19.80
C ILE A 5 -27.47 -3.13 20.69
N LEU A 6 -27.60 -3.89 21.77
CA LEU A 6 -26.49 -4.23 22.65
C LEU A 6 -25.99 -5.64 22.29
N HIS A 7 -24.70 -5.75 22.04
CA HIS A 7 -24.03 -7.03 21.76
C HIS A 7 -23.28 -7.55 23.00
N LYS A 8 -23.10 -8.88 23.07
CA LYS A 8 -22.27 -9.51 24.09
C LYS A 8 -20.82 -9.00 24.00
N ARG A 9 -20.19 -8.79 25.16
CA ARG A 9 -18.81 -8.30 25.24
C ARG A 9 -18.07 -8.80 26.47
N GLY A 10 -16.81 -9.19 26.33
CA GLY A 10 -16.01 -9.78 27.43
C GLY A 10 -14.53 -9.91 27.08
N LEU A 11 -13.73 -10.52 27.96
CA LEU A 11 -12.37 -10.95 27.61
C LEU A 11 -12.46 -12.17 26.69
N LYS A 12 -11.52 -12.32 25.75
CA LYS A 12 -11.51 -13.46 24.82
C LYS A 12 -11.57 -14.81 25.54
N ALA A 13 -10.79 -14.99 26.61
CA ALA A 13 -10.75 -16.22 27.39
C ALA A 13 -12.06 -16.54 28.15
N SER A 14 -12.95 -15.56 28.30
CA SER A 14 -14.21 -15.67 29.04
C SER A 14 -15.44 -15.49 28.16
N LEU A 15 -15.26 -15.46 26.83
CA LEU A 15 -16.36 -15.21 25.91
C LEU A 15 -17.32 -16.42 25.95
N PRO A 16 -18.61 -16.23 26.25
CA PRO A 16 -19.57 -17.33 26.26
C PRO A 16 -19.76 -17.88 24.84
N GLU A 17 -20.23 -19.12 24.74
CA GLU A 17 -20.71 -19.67 23.48
C GLU A 17 -21.87 -18.82 22.96
N LEU A 18 -21.78 -18.45 21.68
CA LEU A 18 -22.73 -17.59 20.99
C LEU A 18 -23.75 -18.45 20.28
N LEU A 19 -25.00 -17.98 20.27
CA LEU A 19 -26.02 -18.58 19.43
C LEU A 19 -25.68 -18.36 17.95
N GLU A 20 -26.21 -19.21 17.07
CA GLU A 20 -26.03 -19.03 15.63
C GLU A 20 -26.46 -17.61 15.20
N SER A 21 -25.59 -16.92 14.47
CA SER A 21 -25.74 -15.51 14.05
C SER A 21 -25.67 -14.46 15.16
N GLU A 22 -25.40 -14.84 16.41
CA GLU A 22 -25.16 -13.88 17.48
C GLU A 22 -23.75 -13.30 17.40
N ILE A 23 -23.62 -11.98 17.56
CA ILE A 23 -22.35 -11.26 17.46
C ILE A 23 -21.86 -10.87 18.86
N ALA A 24 -20.57 -11.05 19.09
CA ALA A 24 -19.89 -10.56 20.29
C ALA A 24 -18.53 -9.92 20.00
N PHE A 25 -18.11 -9.05 20.92
CA PHE A 25 -16.88 -8.28 20.84
C PHE A 25 -15.96 -8.58 22.02
N THR A 26 -14.68 -8.81 21.76
CA THR A 26 -13.70 -8.93 22.84
C THR A 26 -13.16 -7.56 23.24
N LYS A 27 -13.04 -7.30 24.54
CA LYS A 27 -12.58 -6.01 25.07
C LYS A 27 -11.06 -5.88 25.03
N ASP A 28 -10.36 -6.99 25.20
CA ASP A 28 -8.91 -7.11 25.27
C ASP A 28 -8.28 -7.17 23.87
N THR A 29 -8.78 -8.06 23.01
CA THR A 29 -8.20 -8.26 21.66
C THR A 29 -8.89 -7.44 20.57
N ARG A 30 -10.01 -6.76 20.87
CA ARG A 30 -10.82 -6.00 19.90
C ARG A 30 -11.25 -6.82 18.68
N GLU A 31 -11.39 -8.13 18.86
CA GLU A 31 -11.85 -9.06 17.83
C GLU A 31 -13.37 -9.15 17.84
N VAL A 32 -13.94 -9.47 16.68
CA VAL A 32 -15.37 -9.71 16.51
C VAL A 32 -15.58 -11.21 16.29
N PHE A 33 -16.58 -11.77 16.93
CA PHE A 33 -16.98 -13.17 16.80
C PHE A 33 -18.45 -13.26 16.40
N ILE A 34 -18.77 -14.29 15.63
CA ILE A 34 -20.14 -14.71 15.32
C ILE A 34 -20.32 -16.16 15.78
N GLY A 35 -21.46 -16.47 16.40
CA GLY A 35 -21.82 -17.84 16.70
C GLY A 35 -22.19 -18.60 15.43
N THR A 36 -21.66 -19.80 15.28
CA THR A 36 -22.03 -20.76 14.25
C THR A 36 -22.41 -22.09 14.90
N ASN A 37 -22.88 -23.04 14.10
CA ASN A 37 -23.09 -24.42 14.51
C ASN A 37 -21.79 -25.16 14.94
N GLU A 38 -20.61 -24.56 14.70
CA GLU A 38 -19.29 -25.08 15.09
C GLU A 38 -18.71 -24.29 16.28
N GLY A 39 -19.51 -23.42 16.90
CA GLY A 39 -19.11 -22.56 18.02
C GLY A 39 -18.75 -21.14 17.59
N ASN A 40 -17.95 -20.45 18.42
CA ASN A 40 -17.61 -19.05 18.18
C ASN A 40 -16.58 -18.93 17.06
N LYS A 41 -17.00 -18.48 15.88
CA LYS A 41 -16.10 -18.18 14.77
C LYS A 41 -15.65 -16.73 14.83
N ARG A 42 -14.33 -16.50 14.83
CA ARG A 42 -13.78 -15.16 14.66
C ARG A 42 -14.18 -14.64 13.28
N LEU A 43 -14.86 -13.51 13.23
CA LEU A 43 -14.98 -12.76 11.99
C LEU A 43 -13.61 -12.15 11.73
N LEU A 44 -12.91 -12.69 10.73
CA LEU A 44 -11.72 -12.06 10.20
C LEU A 44 -12.19 -10.72 9.62
N THR A 45 -11.88 -9.63 10.30
CA THR A 45 -11.63 -8.38 9.60
C THR A 45 -10.40 -8.66 8.77
N GLU A 46 -10.56 -9.10 7.52
CA GLU A 46 -9.47 -8.93 6.57
C GLU A 46 -9.08 -7.46 6.65
N ASP A 47 -7.83 -7.22 7.01
CA ASP A 47 -7.28 -5.89 7.23
C ASP A 47 -7.45 -5.07 5.94
N ASN A 48 -8.55 -4.31 5.90
CA ASN A 48 -8.76 -3.18 5.01
C ASN A 48 -7.78 -2.01 5.32
N ASN A 49 -6.74 -2.26 6.12
CA ASN A 49 -5.63 -1.34 6.36
C ASN A 49 -4.64 -1.29 5.19
N HIS A 50 -4.84 -2.12 4.16
CA HIS A 50 -4.13 -1.92 2.91
C HIS A 50 -4.51 -0.56 2.29
N LYS A 51 -3.50 0.27 2.06
CA LYS A 51 -3.63 1.55 1.36
C LYS A 51 -2.73 1.50 0.13
N ILE A 52 -3.21 2.07 -0.97
CA ILE A 52 -2.42 2.21 -2.19
C ILE A 52 -2.13 3.70 -2.35
N VAL A 53 -0.86 4.04 -2.35
CA VAL A 53 -0.39 5.35 -2.81
C VAL A 53 -0.18 5.25 -4.32
N VAL A 54 -0.74 6.18 -5.09
CA VAL A 54 -0.69 6.17 -6.56
C VAL A 54 0.01 7.43 -7.04
N PHE A 55 1.11 7.25 -7.76
CA PHE A 55 1.77 8.29 -8.54
C PHE A 55 1.28 8.24 -9.98
N VAL A 56 1.09 9.41 -10.60
CA VAL A 56 0.67 9.50 -12.01
C VAL A 56 1.51 10.56 -12.70
N VAL A 57 2.44 10.12 -13.54
CA VAL A 57 3.17 10.99 -14.47
C VAL A 57 2.38 11.04 -15.77
N SER A 58 1.55 12.07 -15.94
CA SER A 58 0.71 12.24 -17.13
C SER A 58 1.51 12.75 -18.32
N GLY A 59 1.22 12.23 -19.51
CA GLY A 59 1.91 12.64 -20.74
C GLY A 59 3.17 11.82 -20.97
N ASP A 60 4.18 12.45 -21.57
CA ASP A 60 5.44 11.79 -21.91
C ASP A 60 6.33 11.66 -20.67
N VAL A 61 6.90 10.49 -20.45
CA VAL A 61 7.75 10.23 -19.29
C VAL A 61 9.16 10.76 -19.58
N ALA A 62 9.48 11.95 -19.05
CA ALA A 62 10.77 12.59 -19.27
C ALA A 62 11.82 12.16 -18.22
N GLU A 63 13.09 12.46 -18.48
CA GLU A 63 14.17 12.23 -17.50
C GLU A 63 14.00 13.12 -16.27
N GLY A 64 14.53 12.64 -15.16
CA GLY A 64 14.60 13.37 -13.92
C GLY A 64 13.32 13.28 -13.11
N VAL A 65 13.14 14.23 -12.21
CA VAL A 65 12.06 14.22 -11.23
C VAL A 65 10.73 14.57 -11.91
N GLN A 66 9.79 13.62 -11.90
CA GLN A 66 8.52 13.76 -12.62
C GLN A 66 7.33 14.18 -11.74
N ASP A 67 7.33 13.86 -10.44
CA ASP A 67 6.15 14.06 -9.58
C ASP A 67 6.51 14.86 -8.30
N PRO A 68 5.74 15.92 -7.95
CA PRO A 68 5.85 16.58 -6.66
C PRO A 68 5.33 15.71 -5.51
N HIS A 69 6.27 15.05 -4.83
CA HIS A 69 6.30 14.77 -3.38
C HIS A 69 4.94 14.42 -2.72
N ILE A 70 4.65 13.13 -2.56
CA ILE A 70 3.57 12.68 -1.67
C ILE A 70 4.08 12.66 -0.23
N VAL A 71 3.43 13.41 0.66
CA VAL A 71 3.70 13.37 2.10
C VAL A 71 2.81 12.32 2.75
N LEU A 72 3.41 11.36 3.44
CA LEU A 72 2.68 10.29 4.12
C LEU A 72 1.94 10.84 5.36
N PRO A 73 0.61 10.68 5.47
CA PRO A 73 -0.16 11.24 6.59
C PRO A 73 -0.12 10.40 7.87
N TYR A 74 0.55 9.25 7.86
CA TYR A 74 0.71 8.33 8.98
C TYR A 74 1.87 7.37 8.72
N ASP A 75 2.33 6.69 9.78
CA ASP A 75 3.33 5.63 9.69
C ASP A 75 2.80 4.46 8.85
N VAL A 76 3.65 3.92 7.98
CA VAL A 76 3.30 2.82 7.08
C VAL A 76 4.40 1.77 7.00
N GLU A 77 3.99 0.54 6.71
CA GLU A 77 4.83 -0.50 6.15
C GLU A 77 4.58 -0.59 4.64
N VAL A 78 5.64 -0.48 3.82
CA VAL A 78 5.62 -0.72 2.39
C VAL A 78 5.70 -2.22 2.13
N LEU A 79 4.75 -2.73 1.35
CA LEU A 79 4.65 -4.15 1.02
C LEU A 79 5.15 -4.48 -0.38
N ASP A 80 4.76 -3.67 -1.37
CA ASP A 80 4.95 -3.97 -2.78
C ASP A 80 4.87 -2.68 -3.62
N VAL A 81 5.56 -2.67 -4.76
CA VAL A 81 5.55 -1.57 -5.73
C VAL A 81 5.31 -2.12 -7.12
N LYS A 82 4.26 -1.61 -7.78
CA LYS A 82 3.92 -1.95 -9.16
C LYS A 82 3.86 -0.71 -10.02
N ALA A 83 4.27 -0.84 -11.26
CA ALA A 83 4.37 0.27 -12.19
C ALA A 83 3.80 -0.13 -13.54
N TYR A 84 3.10 0.81 -14.17
CA TYR A 84 2.40 0.62 -15.42
C TYR A 84 2.53 1.83 -16.33
N VAL A 85 2.48 1.62 -17.64
CA VAL A 85 2.45 2.68 -18.66
C VAL A 85 1.27 2.47 -19.59
N ALA A 86 0.72 3.55 -20.15
CA ALA A 86 -0.34 3.46 -21.15
C ALA A 86 0.21 3.20 -22.57
N THR A 87 1.47 3.53 -22.83
CA THR A 87 2.17 3.26 -24.08
C THR A 87 3.44 2.50 -23.78
N GLN A 88 3.63 1.37 -24.47
CA GLN A 88 4.81 0.53 -24.29
C GLN A 88 6.07 1.30 -24.67
N PRO A 89 7.12 1.24 -23.84
CA PRO A 89 8.34 1.96 -24.13
C PRO A 89 9.11 1.27 -25.27
N GLY A 90 9.77 2.05 -26.13
CA GLY A 90 10.62 1.53 -27.20
C GLY A 90 11.96 0.94 -26.70
N ALA A 91 12.41 1.37 -25.53
CA ALA A 91 13.57 0.86 -24.80
C ALA A 91 13.18 0.56 -23.34
N ASP A 92 14.11 0.12 -22.50
CA ASP A 92 13.81 -0.12 -21.09
C ASP A 92 13.64 1.22 -20.35
N LEU A 93 12.48 1.42 -19.72
CA LEU A 93 12.23 2.56 -18.84
C LEU A 93 12.71 2.21 -17.44
N GLN A 94 13.61 3.01 -16.88
CA GLN A 94 14.13 2.86 -15.52
C GLN A 94 13.85 4.11 -14.69
N PHE A 95 13.37 3.90 -13.47
CA PHE A 95 13.15 4.98 -12.52
C PHE A 95 13.34 4.51 -11.08
N GLN A 96 13.68 5.46 -10.22
CA GLN A 96 13.82 5.26 -8.79
C GLN A 96 12.62 5.86 -8.06
N LEU A 97 12.04 5.06 -7.16
CA LEU A 97 11.17 5.59 -6.11
C LEU A 97 12.06 6.01 -4.95
N GLU A 98 11.93 7.26 -4.51
CA GLU A 98 12.80 7.86 -3.50
C GLU A 98 11.96 8.42 -2.35
N TYR A 99 12.55 8.44 -1.15
CA TYR A 99 11.95 9.02 0.04
C TYR A 99 12.86 10.04 0.71
N SER A 100 12.26 10.96 1.47
CA SER A 100 12.95 11.99 2.24
C SER A 100 12.19 12.34 3.51
N ILE A 101 12.88 12.88 4.50
CA ILE A 101 12.30 13.47 5.72
C ILE A 101 12.59 14.98 5.85
N ASP A 102 13.36 15.56 4.91
CA ASP A 102 13.87 16.93 5.00
C ASP A 102 13.83 17.72 3.67
N TYR A 103 13.15 17.18 2.64
CA TYR A 103 13.08 17.70 1.27
C TYR A 103 14.42 17.82 0.52
N THR A 104 15.55 17.53 1.18
CA THR A 104 16.89 17.84 0.67
C THR A 104 17.66 16.57 0.35
N ASN A 105 17.66 15.62 1.29
CA ASN A 105 18.33 14.33 1.16
C ASN A 105 17.31 13.28 0.74
N TRP A 106 17.60 12.63 -0.38
CA TRP A 106 16.72 11.65 -1.02
C TRP A 106 17.39 10.29 -1.05
N SER A 107 16.68 9.28 -0.57
CA SER A 107 17.16 7.91 -0.49
C SER A 107 16.28 7.00 -1.33
N PRO A 108 16.84 5.97 -1.99
CA PRO A 108 16.05 5.04 -2.78
C PRO A 108 15.18 4.16 -1.88
N LEU A 109 13.92 3.92 -2.24
CA LEU A 109 12.98 3.01 -1.55
C LEU A 109 13.17 1.53 -1.95
N THR A 110 13.64 1.29 -3.17
CA THR A 110 14.02 -0.03 -3.69
C THR A 110 15.54 -0.14 -3.76
N VAL A 111 16.10 -1.34 -3.66
CA VAL A 111 17.54 -1.58 -3.77
C VAL A 111 18.03 -1.24 -5.19
N ASP A 112 17.31 -1.73 -6.20
CA ASP A 112 17.57 -1.46 -7.61
C ASP A 112 16.49 -0.56 -8.22
N PRO A 113 16.79 0.16 -9.31
CA PRO A 113 15.78 0.89 -10.08
C PRO A 113 14.65 -0.02 -10.56
N ILE A 114 13.44 0.52 -10.54
CA ILE A 114 12.27 -0.16 -11.10
C ILE A 114 12.34 -0.06 -12.62
N GLN A 115 12.28 -1.21 -13.28
CA GLN A 115 12.35 -1.31 -14.73
C GLN A 115 11.03 -1.77 -15.35
N ILE A 116 10.58 -1.06 -16.39
CA ILE A 116 9.57 -1.53 -17.34
C ILE A 116 10.31 -1.83 -18.65
N ASN A 117 10.36 -3.11 -19.03
CA ASN A 117 11.08 -3.53 -20.22
C ASN A 117 10.44 -2.97 -21.50
N SER A 118 11.25 -2.80 -22.54
CA SER A 118 10.79 -2.50 -23.89
C SER A 118 9.63 -3.42 -24.29
N GLY A 119 8.58 -2.84 -24.88
CA GLY A 119 7.40 -3.60 -25.30
C GLY A 119 6.52 -4.13 -24.16
N SER A 120 6.74 -3.74 -22.90
CA SER A 120 5.91 -4.15 -21.75
C SER A 120 5.04 -3.01 -21.22
N PHE A 121 3.87 -3.35 -20.68
CA PHE A 121 2.97 -2.38 -20.05
C PHE A 121 3.23 -2.17 -18.56
N GLY A 122 4.06 -2.99 -17.94
CA GLY A 122 4.36 -2.88 -16.52
C GLY A 122 5.67 -3.55 -16.13
N ASN A 123 6.07 -3.31 -14.89
CA ASN A 123 7.27 -3.91 -14.32
C ASN A 123 7.05 -5.40 -14.02
N ASN A 124 7.84 -6.27 -14.63
CA ASN A 124 7.78 -7.71 -14.37
C ASN A 124 8.76 -8.06 -13.25
N GLY A 125 8.25 -8.41 -12.08
CA GLY A 125 9.05 -8.87 -10.94
C GLY A 125 8.75 -8.14 -9.64
N GLY A 126 9.01 -8.80 -8.51
CA GLY A 126 9.02 -8.16 -7.20
C GLY A 126 10.31 -7.37 -7.01
N HIS A 127 10.22 -6.25 -6.29
CA HIS A 127 11.37 -5.38 -6.00
C HIS A 127 11.82 -5.62 -4.57
N GLU A 128 13.13 -5.68 -4.35
CA GLU A 128 13.66 -5.65 -3.00
C GLU A 128 13.54 -4.22 -2.46
N LEU A 129 12.89 -4.06 -1.30
CA LEU A 129 12.76 -2.79 -0.62
C LEU A 129 14.01 -2.55 0.23
N SER A 130 14.65 -1.39 0.05
CA SER A 130 15.77 -0.95 0.91
C SER A 130 15.27 -0.54 2.30
N VAL A 131 14.01 -0.09 2.38
CA VAL A 131 13.31 0.26 3.61
C VAL A 131 11.85 -0.16 3.50
N ARG A 132 11.32 -0.75 4.58
CA ARG A 132 9.91 -1.14 4.68
C ARG A 132 9.10 -0.17 5.51
N ASP A 133 9.71 0.44 6.52
CA ASP A 133 9.00 1.26 7.49
C ASP A 133 9.24 2.73 7.22
N LEU A 134 8.17 3.46 6.92
CA LEU A 134 8.20 4.90 6.69
C LEU A 134 7.36 5.59 7.76
N LEU A 135 7.90 6.65 8.34
CA LEU A 135 7.19 7.45 9.34
C LEU A 135 6.23 8.43 8.65
N ALA A 136 5.23 8.89 9.39
CA ALA A 136 4.43 10.05 9.01
C ALA A 136 5.34 11.23 8.64
N GLU A 137 4.85 12.09 7.74
CA GLU A 137 5.58 13.22 7.15
C GLU A 137 6.76 12.83 6.23
N THR A 138 7.04 11.53 6.05
CA THR A 138 7.96 11.07 5.01
C THR A 138 7.40 11.43 3.63
N MET A 139 8.24 12.04 2.81
CA MET A 139 7.92 12.38 1.44
C MET A 139 8.37 11.29 0.49
N LEU A 140 7.63 11.11 -0.60
CA LEU A 140 7.92 10.16 -1.66
C LEU A 140 7.92 10.85 -3.02
N ARG A 141 8.88 10.53 -3.89
CA ARG A 141 8.93 11.06 -5.27
C ARG A 141 9.42 10.01 -6.27
N ILE A 142 9.18 10.27 -7.55
CA ILE A 142 9.73 9.48 -8.66
C ILE A 142 10.84 10.27 -9.35
N ASN A 143 11.97 9.60 -9.57
CA ASN A 143 13.09 10.10 -10.34
C ASN A 143 13.37 9.15 -11.51
N VAL A 144 13.09 9.58 -12.74
CA VAL A 144 13.31 8.78 -13.95
C VAL A 144 14.78 8.87 -14.35
N ILE A 145 15.44 7.71 -14.46
CA ILE A 145 16.88 7.62 -14.71
C ILE A 145 17.19 7.57 -16.21
N ALA A 146 16.37 6.86 -16.99
CA ALA A 146 16.56 6.73 -18.43
C ALA A 146 15.31 7.23 -19.17
N SER A 147 15.51 8.18 -20.08
CA SER A 147 14.44 8.98 -20.69
C SER A 147 14.28 8.86 -22.20
N SER A 148 15.10 8.07 -22.87
CA SER A 148 14.99 7.87 -24.32
C SER A 148 13.89 6.86 -24.68
N VAL A 149 12.76 6.91 -23.98
CA VAL A 149 11.69 5.92 -24.02
C VAL A 149 10.38 6.62 -24.37
N GLU A 150 9.74 6.19 -25.47
CA GLU A 150 8.40 6.63 -25.90
C GLU A 150 7.29 6.09 -24.96
N ALA A 151 7.53 6.16 -23.65
CA ALA A 151 6.58 5.79 -22.61
C ALA A 151 5.65 6.95 -22.31
N ARG A 152 4.36 6.65 -22.13
CA ARG A 152 3.36 7.66 -21.75
C ARG A 152 2.51 7.18 -20.59
N ASN A 153 2.12 8.13 -19.73
CA ASN A 153 1.25 7.93 -18.58
C ASN A 153 1.76 6.84 -17.63
N LEU A 154 2.90 7.09 -16.97
CA LEU A 154 3.44 6.18 -15.95
C LEU A 154 2.58 6.27 -14.68
N THR A 155 2.09 5.12 -14.21
CA THR A 155 1.39 4.97 -12.93
C THR A 155 2.21 4.08 -12.01
N VAL A 156 2.51 4.52 -10.79
CA VAL A 156 3.20 3.71 -9.78
C VAL A 156 2.32 3.53 -8.56
N ASN A 157 2.03 2.28 -8.23
CA ASN A 157 1.22 1.87 -7.10
C ASN A 157 2.12 1.32 -5.99
N ILE A 158 2.10 1.97 -4.84
CA ILE A 158 2.80 1.51 -3.64
C ILE A 158 1.75 0.94 -2.70
N LYS A 159 1.81 -0.38 -2.48
CA LYS A 159 0.96 -1.06 -1.52
C LYS A 159 1.56 -0.89 -0.13
N THR A 160 0.75 -0.41 0.81
CA THR A 160 1.16 -0.14 2.19
C THR A 160 0.16 -0.70 3.20
N ILE A 161 0.61 -0.93 4.43
CA ILE A 161 -0.23 -1.14 5.61
C ILE A 161 0.02 0.01 6.59
N ARG A 162 -1.05 0.62 7.09
CA ARG A 162 -0.94 1.60 8.17
C ARG A 162 -0.47 0.93 9.47
N LYS A 163 0.56 1.50 10.10
CA LYS A 163 0.99 1.11 11.45
C LYS A 163 0.23 1.86 12.55
#